data_AF-L7UGE4-F1
#
_entry.id   AF-L7UGE4-F1
#
_cell.length_a   1.000
_cell.length_b   1.000
_cell.length_c   1.000
_cell.angle_alpha   90.00
_cell.angle_beta   90.00
_cell.angle_gamma   90.00
#
_symmetry.space_group_name_H-M   'P 1'
#
loop_
_entity.id
_entity.type
_entity.pdbx_description
1 polymer ?
#
loop_
_entity_poly.entity_id
_entity_poly.type
_entity_poly.pdbx_seq_one_letter_code
_entity_poly.pdbx_strand_id
1 'polypeptide(L)'
;MSAHESEWTLRRLQAGELVLAEAARVRAHAASCTACGGVLRGIESNQARFEQEHPYDRFEAGVARALERQQQQAVVRPAPRRWVGTAVALAASVLVVVLARPLLPQGSGWDRSKGGDVAELRIGGGPGPQREARPDSPEALEPGERVMLGYKAGTHRYMAAVSVDAIGEVTPLHPESGTSAPMEAGSEVHWLQGSWELTGSGMERVVLVMSDEPFTVESLVDAARRAFTSAHGDVERMTSLAVPGEQTHWVLLKP
;
A
#
# COMPACT_ATOMS: atom_id res chain seq x y z
N MET A 1 -49.78 -2.85 22.43
CA MET A 1 -48.95 -2.40 21.29
C MET A 1 -47.51 -2.65 21.67
N SER A 2 -46.97 -3.80 21.28
CA SER A 2 -45.59 -4.17 21.60
C SER A 2 -44.67 -3.27 20.79
N ALA A 3 -43.81 -2.50 21.44
CA ALA A 3 -42.79 -1.72 20.75
C ALA A 3 -41.95 -2.67 19.87
N HIS A 4 -41.76 -2.32 18.59
CA HIS A 4 -40.94 -3.08 17.67
C HIS A 4 -39.46 -2.95 18.07
N GLU A 5 -38.70 -4.01 17.85
CA GLU A 5 -37.24 -3.95 17.96
C GLU A 5 -36.67 -3.08 16.84
N SER A 6 -35.61 -2.33 17.15
CA SER A 6 -34.93 -1.52 16.13
C SER A 6 -34.28 -2.42 15.08
N GLU A 7 -34.19 -1.95 13.84
CA GLU A 7 -33.49 -2.70 12.77
C GLU A 7 -32.03 -3.00 13.16
N TRP A 8 -31.37 -2.06 13.83
CA TRP A 8 -30.02 -2.25 14.35
C TRP A 8 -29.92 -3.42 15.35
N THR A 9 -30.88 -3.55 16.26
CA THR A 9 -30.94 -4.68 17.21
C THR A 9 -31.09 -6.01 16.46
N LEU A 10 -31.91 -6.06 15.41
CA LEU A 10 -32.11 -7.26 14.59
C LEU A 10 -30.84 -7.63 13.80
N ARG A 11 -30.08 -6.65 13.31
CA ARG A 11 -28.78 -6.87 12.67
C ARG A 11 -27.74 -7.42 13.65
N ARG A 12 -27.66 -6.85 14.85
CA ARG A 12 -26.77 -7.36 15.93
C ARG A 12 -27.15 -8.77 16.37
N LEU A 13 -28.45 -9.09 16.39
CA LEU A 13 -28.92 -10.45 16.63
C LEU A 13 -28.36 -11.41 15.56
N GLN A 14 -28.48 -11.04 14.28
CA GLN A 14 -28.01 -11.87 13.18
C GLN A 14 -26.49 -12.04 13.17
N ALA A 15 -25.75 -10.99 13.51
CA ALA A 15 -24.30 -11.01 13.62
C ALA A 15 -23.78 -11.79 14.85
N GLY A 16 -24.66 -12.23 15.76
CA GLY A 16 -24.27 -12.93 16.99
C GLY A 16 -23.65 -12.02 18.06
N GLU A 17 -23.86 -10.70 17.96
CA GLU A 17 -23.26 -9.68 18.84
C GLU A 17 -24.09 -9.36 20.09
N LEU A 18 -25.28 -9.96 20.22
CA LEU A 18 -26.12 -9.81 21.40
C LEU A 18 -25.73 -10.81 22.48
N VAL A 19 -25.73 -10.35 23.73
CA VAL A 19 -25.58 -11.23 24.89
C VAL A 19 -26.72 -12.26 24.93
N LEU A 20 -26.45 -13.48 25.42
CA LEU A 20 -27.36 -14.63 25.30
C LEU A 20 -28.81 -14.34 25.74
N ALA A 21 -28.98 -13.65 26.87
CA ALA A 21 -30.30 -13.31 27.39
C ALA A 21 -31.07 -12.32 26.49
N GLU A 22 -30.37 -11.31 25.96
CA GLU A 22 -30.95 -10.33 25.05
C GLU A 22 -31.27 -10.98 23.70
N ALA A 23 -30.37 -11.79 23.17
CA ALA A 23 -30.59 -12.53 21.94
C ALA A 23 -31.83 -13.43 22.02
N ALA A 24 -32.04 -14.12 23.16
CA ALA A 24 -33.23 -14.94 23.38
C ALA A 24 -34.52 -14.09 23.39
N ARG A 25 -34.52 -12.93 24.06
CA ARG A 25 -35.66 -12.00 24.08
C ARG A 25 -36.01 -11.50 22.68
N VAL A 26 -35.02 -11.02 21.94
CA VAL A 26 -35.20 -10.45 20.60
C VAL A 26 -35.68 -11.53 19.61
N ARG A 27 -35.15 -12.76 19.70
CA ARG A 27 -35.66 -13.90 18.90
C ARG A 27 -37.11 -14.23 19.22
N ALA A 28 -37.48 -14.30 20.50
CA ALA A 28 -38.86 -14.59 20.91
C ALA A 28 -39.83 -13.50 20.43
N HIS A 29 -39.41 -12.23 20.48
CA HIS A 29 -40.18 -11.12 19.91
C HIS A 29 -40.34 -11.29 18.39
N ALA A 30 -39.25 -11.48 17.64
CA ALA A 30 -39.32 -11.60 16.19
C ALA A 30 -40.10 -12.83 15.70
N ALA A 31 -40.15 -13.90 16.50
CA ALA A 31 -40.99 -15.07 16.23
C ALA A 31 -42.49 -14.79 16.36
N SER A 32 -42.88 -13.83 17.21
CA SER A 32 -44.29 -13.46 17.46
C SER A 32 -44.72 -12.18 16.75
N CYS A 33 -43.79 -11.37 16.27
CA CYS A 33 -44.04 -10.11 15.56
C CYS A 33 -43.80 -10.27 14.05
N THR A 34 -44.86 -10.10 13.25
CA THR A 34 -44.78 -10.22 11.79
C THR A 34 -43.83 -9.21 11.14
N ALA A 35 -43.78 -7.97 11.66
CA ALA A 35 -42.89 -6.92 11.16
C ALA A 35 -41.42 -7.25 11.43
N CYS A 36 -41.05 -7.51 12.69
CA CYS A 36 -39.66 -7.83 13.05
C CYS A 36 -39.18 -9.15 12.43
N GLY A 37 -40.06 -10.17 12.36
CA GLY A 37 -39.75 -11.43 11.67
C GLY A 37 -39.58 -11.25 10.16
N GLY A 38 -40.30 -10.31 9.55
CA GLY A 38 -40.11 -9.94 8.14
C GLY A 38 -38.74 -9.32 7.86
N VAL A 39 -38.30 -8.41 8.74
CA VAL A 39 -36.97 -7.79 8.64
C VAL A 39 -35.86 -8.83 8.78
N LEU A 40 -35.94 -9.73 9.77
CA LEU A 40 -34.93 -10.78 9.95
C LEU A 40 -34.81 -11.69 8.73
N ARG A 41 -35.94 -12.17 8.18
CA ARG A 41 -35.92 -12.98 6.95
C ARG A 41 -35.32 -12.24 5.76
N GLY A 42 -35.52 -10.93 5.67
CA GLY A 42 -34.89 -10.09 4.65
C GLY A 42 -33.38 -9.98 4.81
N ILE A 43 -32.88 -9.91 6.05
CA ILE A 43 -31.44 -9.94 6.32
C ILE A 43 -30.86 -11.31 5.96
N GLU A 44 -31.51 -12.40 6.37
CA GLU A 44 -31.09 -13.77 6.06
C GLU A 44 -31.07 -14.06 4.54
N SER A 45 -32.09 -13.61 3.80
CA SER A 45 -32.14 -13.81 2.35
C SER A 45 -31.09 -13.00 1.60
N ASN A 46 -30.78 -11.78 2.06
CA ASN A 46 -29.69 -10.97 1.52
C ASN A 46 -28.33 -11.63 1.74
N GLN A 47 -28.09 -12.17 2.94
CA GLN A 47 -26.87 -12.91 3.25
C GLN A 47 -26.74 -14.14 2.33
N ALA A 48 -27.80 -14.95 2.23
CA ALA A 48 -27.79 -16.15 1.39
C ALA A 48 -27.53 -15.81 -0.09
N ARG A 49 -28.10 -14.71 -0.61
CA ARG A 49 -27.82 -14.24 -1.97
C ARG A 49 -26.36 -13.81 -2.15
N PHE A 50 -25.81 -13.04 -1.21
CA PHE A 50 -24.41 -12.63 -1.24
C PHE A 50 -23.47 -13.85 -1.26
N GLU A 51 -23.73 -14.86 -0.43
CA GLU A 51 -22.96 -16.10 -0.37
C GLU A 51 -23.05 -16.91 -1.69
N GLN A 52 -24.19 -16.87 -2.37
CA GLN A 52 -24.35 -17.50 -3.69
C GLN A 52 -23.62 -16.74 -4.80
N GLU A 53 -23.64 -15.40 -4.77
CA GLU A 53 -22.95 -14.54 -5.74
C GLU A 53 -21.43 -14.57 -5.55
N HIS A 54 -20.96 -14.82 -4.33
CA HIS A 54 -19.54 -14.87 -3.97
C HIS A 54 -19.15 -16.18 -3.28
N PRO A 55 -19.01 -17.30 -4.03
CA PRO A 55 -18.67 -18.60 -3.46
C PRO A 55 -17.32 -18.56 -2.73
N TYR A 56 -17.32 -18.95 -1.46
CA TYR A 56 -16.14 -18.99 -0.60
C TYR A 56 -15.07 -20.01 -1.05
N ASP A 57 -15.38 -20.91 -1.98
CA ASP A 57 -14.47 -21.94 -2.51
C ASP A 57 -13.16 -21.34 -3.06
N ARG A 58 -13.21 -20.13 -3.66
CA ARG A 58 -11.97 -19.46 -4.14
C ARG A 58 -11.08 -19.02 -2.99
N PHE A 59 -11.68 -18.60 -1.88
CA PHE A 59 -10.97 -18.19 -0.67
C PHE A 59 -10.35 -19.42 0.01
N GLU A 60 -11.09 -20.52 0.17
CA GLU A 60 -10.58 -21.77 0.74
C GLU A 60 -9.40 -22.33 -0.05
N ALA A 61 -9.50 -22.37 -1.39
CA ALA A 61 -8.39 -22.77 -2.25
C ALA A 61 -7.17 -21.84 -2.12
N GLY A 62 -7.39 -20.55 -1.86
CA GLY A 62 -6.34 -19.58 -1.57
C GLY A 62 -5.62 -19.86 -0.25
N VAL A 63 -6.37 -20.16 0.82
CA VAL A 63 -5.83 -20.50 2.14
C VAL A 63 -5.05 -21.82 2.11
N ALA A 64 -5.59 -22.85 1.44
CA ALA A 64 -4.89 -24.14 1.28
C ALA A 64 -3.53 -23.96 0.58
N ARG A 65 -3.48 -23.22 -0.53
CA ARG A 65 -2.22 -22.91 -1.25
C ARG A 65 -1.25 -22.08 -0.42
N ALA A 66 -1.74 -21.21 0.47
CA ALA A 66 -0.88 -20.44 1.36
C ALA A 66 -0.20 -21.33 2.41
N LEU A 67 -0.94 -22.26 3.02
CA LEU A 67 -0.43 -23.22 3.99
C LEU A 67 0.61 -24.17 3.37
N GLU A 68 0.36 -24.67 2.16
CA GLU A 68 1.32 -25.54 1.44
C GLU A 68 2.65 -24.84 1.18
N ARG A 69 2.64 -23.57 0.75
CA ARG A 69 3.86 -22.79 0.52
C ARG A 69 4.65 -22.56 1.82
N GLN A 70 3.96 -22.28 2.93
CA GLN A 70 4.60 -22.10 4.22
C GLN A 70 5.30 -23.39 4.68
N GLN A 71 4.65 -24.55 4.50
CA GLN A 71 5.24 -25.86 4.84
C GLN A 71 6.45 -26.19 3.97
N GLN A 72 6.41 -25.88 2.67
CA GLN A 72 7.54 -26.09 1.77
C GLN A 72 8.74 -25.19 2.10
N GLN A 73 8.50 -23.95 2.55
CA GLN A 73 9.55 -23.03 2.96
C GLN A 73 10.19 -23.39 4.31
N ALA A 74 9.46 -24.07 5.19
CA ALA A 74 10.01 -24.55 6.47
C ALA A 74 11.04 -25.69 6.29
N VAL A 75 11.07 -26.36 5.14
CA VAL A 75 12.08 -27.38 4.80
C VAL A 75 13.30 -26.72 4.18
N VAL A 76 14.02 -25.90 4.97
CA VAL A 76 15.33 -25.37 4.58
C VAL A 76 16.34 -26.51 4.62
N ARG A 77 16.86 -26.90 3.45
CA ARG A 77 17.97 -27.85 3.32
C ARG A 77 19.21 -27.33 4.07
N PRO A 78 19.95 -28.17 4.82
CA PRO A 78 21.20 -27.75 5.43
C PRO A 78 22.23 -27.42 4.33
N ALA A 79 22.84 -26.23 4.41
CA ALA A 79 23.89 -25.82 3.48
C ALA A 79 25.11 -26.75 3.59
N PRO A 80 25.75 -27.13 2.46
CA PRO A 80 26.88 -28.04 2.49
C PRO A 80 28.09 -27.39 3.18
N ARG A 81 28.66 -28.12 4.14
CA ARG A 81 29.82 -27.79 5.02
C ARG A 81 31.13 -27.39 4.30
N ARG A 82 31.13 -27.30 2.96
CA ARG A 82 32.28 -27.00 2.10
C ARG A 82 32.55 -25.50 1.90
N TRP A 83 31.67 -24.62 2.40
CA TRP A 83 31.75 -23.16 2.21
C TRP A 83 32.39 -22.40 3.39
N VAL A 84 32.82 -23.11 4.44
CA VAL A 84 33.45 -22.47 5.62
C VAL A 84 34.83 -21.89 5.27
N GLY A 85 35.59 -22.54 4.39
CA GLY A 85 36.91 -22.04 3.96
C GLY A 85 36.84 -20.74 3.14
N THR A 86 35.83 -20.60 2.27
CA THR A 86 35.61 -19.38 1.48
C THR A 86 35.09 -18.23 2.34
N ALA A 87 34.31 -18.52 3.40
CA ALA A 87 33.81 -17.51 4.33
C ALA A 87 34.93 -16.84 5.15
N VAL A 88 35.98 -17.58 5.52
CA VAL A 88 37.13 -17.03 6.27
C VAL A 88 37.99 -16.12 5.39
N ALA A 89 38.21 -16.47 4.13
CA ALA A 89 38.94 -15.62 3.19
C ALA A 89 38.18 -14.30 2.89
N LEU A 90 36.85 -14.37 2.75
CA LEU A 90 36.00 -13.20 2.59
C LEU A 90 36.03 -12.26 3.81
N ALA A 91 36.03 -12.81 5.02
CA ALA A 91 36.11 -12.02 6.25
C ALA A 91 37.42 -11.21 6.35
N ALA A 92 38.55 -11.79 5.91
CA ALA A 92 39.84 -11.08 5.87
C ALA A 92 39.85 -9.93 4.86
N SER A 93 39.24 -10.10 3.68
CA SER A 93 39.13 -9.03 2.68
C SER A 93 38.20 -7.88 3.11
N VAL A 94 37.12 -8.17 3.83
CA VAL A 94 36.21 -7.14 4.37
C VAL A 94 36.92 -6.26 5.41
N LEU A 95 37.77 -6.85 6.27
CA LEU A 95 38.52 -6.09 7.27
C LEU A 95 39.47 -5.05 6.63
N VAL A 96 40.11 -5.40 5.52
CA VAL A 96 40.99 -4.49 4.76
C VAL A 96 40.20 -3.34 4.12
N VAL A 97 39.03 -3.63 3.54
CA VAL A 97 38.16 -2.60 2.93
C VAL A 97 37.58 -1.65 3.99
N VAL A 98 37.23 -2.16 5.18
CA VAL A 98 36.72 -1.34 6.30
C VAL A 98 37.81 -0.41 6.84
N LEU A 99 39.06 -0.88 6.95
CA LEU A 99 40.19 -0.06 7.42
C LEU A 99 40.67 0.96 6.38
N ALA A 100 40.53 0.68 5.08
CA ALA A 100 40.92 1.58 4.00
C ALA A 100 39.84 2.62 3.61
N ARG A 101 38.61 2.46 4.10
CA ARG A 101 37.45 3.31 3.79
C ARG A 101 37.61 4.83 4.09
N PRO A 102 38.30 5.28 5.15
CA PRO A 102 38.43 6.72 5.42
C PRO A 102 39.41 7.45 4.49
N LEU A 103 40.09 6.75 3.57
CA LEU A 103 41.08 7.32 2.64
C LEU A 103 40.55 7.46 1.20
N LEU A 104 39.31 7.07 0.92
CA LEU A 104 38.73 7.09 -0.42
C LEU A 104 37.83 8.33 -0.62
N PRO A 105 37.97 9.07 -1.74
CA PRO A 105 37.05 10.14 -2.10
C PRO A 105 35.63 9.57 -2.32
N GLN A 106 34.64 10.12 -1.63
CA GLN A 106 33.26 9.69 -1.72
C GLN A 106 32.64 10.13 -3.06
N GLY A 107 32.65 9.22 -4.03
CA GLY A 107 31.82 9.31 -5.23
C GLY A 107 30.36 9.00 -4.90
N SER A 108 29.46 9.87 -5.36
CA SER A 108 28.02 9.71 -5.21
C SER A 108 27.52 8.49 -5.98
N GLY A 109 26.70 7.66 -5.32
CA GLY A 109 25.81 6.71 -5.98
C GLY A 109 26.28 5.26 -6.05
N TRP A 110 26.57 4.62 -4.92
CA TRP A 110 26.43 3.15 -4.79
C TRP A 110 26.51 2.70 -3.33
N ASP A 111 25.44 2.82 -2.55
CA ASP A 111 25.28 2.02 -1.32
C ASP A 111 23.86 2.14 -0.76
N ARG A 112 22.92 1.37 -1.32
CA ARG A 112 21.64 1.05 -0.67
C ARG A 112 21.83 -0.24 0.12
N SER A 113 22.42 -0.12 1.30
CA SER A 113 22.73 -1.24 2.20
C SER A 113 22.09 -1.00 3.57
N LYS A 114 20.93 -1.64 3.80
CA LYS A 114 20.27 -1.94 5.08
C LYS A 114 20.08 -0.78 6.07
N GLY A 115 18.85 -0.22 6.07
CA GLY A 115 18.31 0.60 7.15
C GLY A 115 17.74 1.96 6.74
N GLY A 116 17.79 2.30 5.44
CA GLY A 116 17.34 3.60 4.94
C GLY A 116 15.83 3.69 4.71
N ASP A 117 15.37 4.93 4.60
CA ASP A 117 14.04 5.30 4.14
C ASP A 117 13.70 4.58 2.82
N VAL A 118 12.53 3.94 2.77
CA VAL A 118 12.07 3.20 1.56
C VAL A 118 10.72 3.77 1.16
N ALA A 119 10.55 4.05 -0.12
CA ALA A 119 9.25 4.32 -0.71
C ALA A 119 8.92 3.20 -1.70
N GLU A 120 7.70 2.68 -1.64
CA GLU A 120 7.20 1.60 -2.49
C GLU A 120 5.93 2.05 -3.21
N LEU A 121 5.75 1.64 -4.46
CA LEU A 121 4.49 1.76 -5.19
C LEU A 121 4.06 0.36 -5.61
N ARG A 122 2.84 -0.03 -5.25
CA ARG A 122 2.23 -1.29 -5.69
C ARG A 122 1.06 -1.03 -6.60
N ILE A 123 0.93 -1.86 -7.62
CA ILE A 123 -0.16 -1.85 -8.59
C ILE A 123 -0.99 -3.13 -8.38
N GLY A 124 -2.30 -3.00 -8.31
CA GLY A 124 -3.24 -4.13 -8.18
C GLY A 124 -4.67 -3.72 -8.51
N GLY A 125 -5.67 -4.53 -8.14
CA GLY A 125 -7.10 -4.23 -8.38
C GLY A 125 -7.63 -4.63 -9.76
N GLY A 126 -6.74 -4.83 -10.74
CA GLY A 126 -7.07 -5.40 -12.05
C GLY A 126 -7.16 -6.95 -12.04
N PRO A 127 -7.25 -7.58 -13.23
CA PRO A 127 -7.36 -9.04 -13.36
C PRO A 127 -6.07 -9.80 -13.01
N GLY A 128 -4.93 -9.11 -13.02
CA GLY A 128 -3.61 -9.66 -12.71
C GLY A 128 -3.25 -9.70 -11.21
N PRO A 129 -2.15 -10.37 -10.84
CA PRO A 129 -1.63 -10.32 -9.49
C PRO A 129 -1.07 -8.93 -9.14
N GLN A 130 -1.10 -8.58 -7.86
CA GLN A 130 -0.46 -7.36 -7.38
C GLN A 130 1.06 -7.42 -7.64
N ARG A 131 1.63 -6.31 -8.09
CA ARG A 131 3.07 -6.16 -8.35
C ARG A 131 3.61 -4.84 -7.82
N GLU A 132 4.92 -4.77 -7.64
CA GLU A 132 5.62 -3.53 -7.28
C GLU A 132 6.07 -2.82 -8.56
N ALA A 133 5.85 -1.50 -8.63
CA ALA A 133 6.35 -0.67 -9.72
C ALA A 133 7.79 -0.23 -9.44
N ARG A 134 8.64 -0.28 -10.45
CA ARG A 134 10.04 0.08 -10.31
C ARG A 134 10.26 1.56 -10.62
N PRO A 135 11.04 2.31 -9.81
CA PRO A 135 11.32 3.72 -10.07
C PRO A 135 12.10 4.00 -11.38
N ASP A 136 12.83 3.01 -11.89
CA ASP A 136 13.77 3.14 -13.01
C ASP A 136 13.21 2.71 -14.37
N SER A 137 11.97 2.22 -14.41
CA SER A 137 11.32 1.81 -15.66
C SER A 137 9.84 2.19 -15.69
N PRO A 138 9.34 2.77 -16.78
CA PRO A 138 7.90 2.98 -16.94
C PRO A 138 7.12 1.66 -16.84
N GLU A 139 6.05 1.66 -16.04
CA GLU A 139 5.18 0.50 -15.82
C GLU A 139 3.79 0.75 -16.43
N ALA A 140 3.32 -0.14 -17.29
CA ALA A 140 1.99 -0.04 -17.88
C ALA A 140 0.92 -0.45 -16.87
N LEU A 141 -0.18 0.30 -16.84
CA LEU A 141 -1.39 -0.01 -16.09
C LEU A 141 -2.43 -0.67 -17.00
N GLU A 142 -3.06 -1.73 -16.51
CA GLU A 142 -4.24 -2.30 -17.15
C GLU A 142 -5.53 -1.59 -16.70
N PRO A 143 -6.62 -1.65 -17.49
CA PRO A 143 -7.91 -1.12 -17.08
C PRO A 143 -8.37 -1.68 -15.72
N GLY A 144 -8.76 -0.78 -14.81
CA GLY A 144 -9.18 -1.13 -13.45
C GLY A 144 -8.05 -1.33 -12.45
N GLU A 145 -6.78 -1.23 -12.87
CA GLU A 145 -5.67 -1.20 -11.94
C GLU A 145 -5.61 0.10 -11.15
N ARG A 146 -5.16 -0.05 -9.90
CA ARG A 146 -5.02 1.01 -8.91
C ARG A 146 -3.64 0.96 -8.30
N VAL A 147 -3.12 2.13 -7.97
CA VAL A 147 -1.82 2.28 -7.31
C VAL A 147 -2.00 2.52 -5.83
N MET A 148 -1.12 1.95 -5.03
CA MET A 148 -1.03 2.14 -3.58
C MET A 148 0.40 2.47 -3.21
N LEU A 149 0.56 3.52 -2.40
CA LEU A 149 1.86 4.01 -1.96
C LEU A 149 2.16 3.48 -0.56
N GLY A 150 3.40 3.05 -0.37
CA GLY A 150 3.94 2.61 0.90
C GLY A 150 5.23 3.34 1.22
N TYR A 151 5.51 3.50 2.50
CA TYR A 151 6.77 4.06 2.96
C TYR A 151 7.28 3.31 4.18
N LYS A 152 8.59 3.35 4.40
CA LYS A 152 9.23 2.96 5.65
C LYS A 152 9.94 4.17 6.21
N ALA A 153 9.52 4.62 7.39
CA ALA A 153 10.17 5.70 8.11
C ALA A 153 11.56 5.24 8.56
N GLY A 154 12.59 5.78 7.91
CA GLY A 154 13.98 5.70 8.32
C GLY A 154 14.31 6.90 9.18
N THR A 155 14.99 7.89 8.60
CA THR A 155 15.40 9.12 9.29
C THR A 155 14.43 10.28 9.10
N HIS A 156 13.59 10.22 8.08
CA HIS A 156 12.63 11.28 7.76
C HIS A 156 11.41 11.27 8.68
N ARG A 157 10.81 12.46 8.85
CA ARG A 157 9.71 12.69 9.80
C ARG A 157 8.39 13.08 9.12
N TYR A 158 8.45 13.54 7.88
CA TYR A 158 7.31 14.02 7.13
C TYR A 158 7.31 13.45 5.72
N MET A 159 6.13 13.31 5.13
CA MET A 159 5.95 12.86 3.76
C MET A 159 4.85 13.65 3.03
N ALA A 160 5.00 13.79 1.72
CA ALA A 160 3.90 14.15 0.83
C ALA A 160 4.03 13.40 -0.51
N ALA A 161 2.91 13.16 -1.19
CA ALA A 161 2.86 12.49 -2.47
C ALA A 161 1.97 13.26 -3.45
N VAL A 162 2.40 13.29 -4.72
CA VAL A 162 1.71 13.98 -5.81
C VAL A 162 1.82 13.15 -7.09
N SER A 163 0.86 13.32 -7.99
CA SER A 163 0.90 12.79 -9.36
C SER A 163 0.91 13.94 -10.36
N VAL A 164 1.54 13.72 -11.51
CA VAL A 164 1.59 14.65 -12.64
C VAL A 164 1.29 13.89 -13.91
N ASP A 165 0.23 14.24 -14.60
CA ASP A 165 -0.18 13.55 -15.82
C ASP A 165 0.44 14.11 -17.10
N ALA A 166 0.14 13.48 -18.24
CA ALA A 166 0.66 13.83 -19.56
C ALA A 166 0.25 15.23 -20.04
N ILE A 167 -0.80 15.83 -19.49
CA ILE A 167 -1.23 17.20 -19.83
C ILE A 167 -0.72 18.24 -18.82
N GLY A 168 0.01 17.80 -17.78
CA GLY A 168 0.58 18.64 -16.75
C GLY A 168 -0.39 18.95 -15.60
N GLU A 169 -1.51 18.23 -15.50
CA GLU A 169 -2.37 18.28 -14.33
C GLU A 169 -1.64 17.66 -13.14
N VAL A 170 -1.64 18.38 -12.02
CA VAL A 170 -0.94 17.98 -10.79
C VAL A 170 -1.96 17.71 -9.72
N THR A 171 -2.01 16.45 -9.26
CA THR A 171 -2.97 15.99 -8.26
C THR A 171 -2.27 15.57 -6.98
N PRO A 172 -2.49 16.28 -5.85
CA PRO A 172 -2.04 15.83 -4.54
C PRO A 172 -2.65 14.47 -4.19
N LEU A 173 -1.82 13.48 -3.89
CA LEU A 173 -2.28 12.15 -3.49
C LEU A 173 -2.39 12.04 -1.98
N HIS A 174 -1.39 12.54 -1.25
CA HIS A 174 -1.39 12.52 0.21
C HIS A 174 -0.39 13.49 0.84
N PRO A 175 -0.77 14.30 1.85
CA PRO A 175 -2.15 14.69 2.12
C PRO A 175 -2.69 15.53 0.95
N GLU A 176 -4.01 15.58 0.79
CA GLU A 176 -4.65 16.31 -0.32
C GLU A 176 -4.51 17.84 -0.19
N SER A 177 -4.30 18.34 1.03
CA SER A 177 -4.13 19.78 1.30
C SER A 177 -3.35 20.02 2.59
N GLY A 178 -2.95 21.28 2.83
CA GLY A 178 -2.24 21.69 4.04
C GLY A 178 -0.73 21.45 3.96
N THR A 179 -0.20 20.71 4.92
CA THR A 179 1.24 20.45 5.09
C THR A 179 1.52 18.95 5.05
N SER A 180 2.73 18.57 4.64
CA SER A 180 3.22 17.18 4.62
C SER A 180 2.85 16.42 5.90
N ALA A 181 2.35 15.20 5.73
CA ALA A 181 1.89 14.35 6.82
C ALA A 181 3.07 13.84 7.66
N PRO A 182 2.93 13.73 8.99
CA PRO A 182 3.95 13.08 9.81
C PRO A 182 4.05 11.59 9.46
N MET A 183 5.26 11.05 9.47
CA MET A 183 5.52 9.64 9.21
C MET A 183 5.42 8.83 10.51
N GLU A 184 4.82 7.65 10.42
CA GLU A 184 4.79 6.69 11.53
C GLU A 184 6.13 5.97 11.63
N ALA A 185 6.74 6.01 12.82
CA ALA A 185 8.00 5.33 13.07
C ALA A 185 7.80 3.82 13.11
N GLY A 186 8.65 3.06 12.41
CA GLY A 186 8.61 1.61 12.49
C GLY A 186 9.52 0.92 11.49
N SER A 187 9.76 -0.37 11.73
CA SER A 187 10.63 -1.18 10.86
C SER A 187 9.89 -1.81 9.67
N GLU A 188 8.56 -1.72 9.64
CA GLU A 188 7.69 -2.24 8.59
C GLU A 188 7.30 -1.14 7.59
N VAL A 189 6.81 -1.56 6.43
CA VAL A 189 6.27 -0.65 5.41
C VAL A 189 4.86 -0.25 5.83
N HIS A 190 4.65 1.04 6.01
CA HIS A 190 3.36 1.67 6.26
C HIS A 190 2.72 2.00 4.92
N TRP A 191 1.56 1.40 4.65
CA TRP A 191 0.77 1.67 3.46
C TRP A 191 -0.14 2.86 3.71
N LEU A 192 -0.13 3.83 2.78
CA LEU A 192 -1.07 4.95 2.83
C LEU A 192 -2.50 4.41 2.72
N GLN A 193 -3.40 4.99 3.51
CA GLN A 193 -4.82 4.68 3.44
C GLN A 193 -5.37 5.14 2.09
N GLY A 194 -5.67 4.18 1.22
CA GLY A 194 -6.28 4.44 -0.08
C GLY A 194 -5.60 3.71 -1.23
N SER A 195 -6.23 3.79 -2.38
CA SER A 195 -5.65 3.41 -3.67
C SER A 195 -6.19 4.36 -4.73
N TRP A 196 -5.34 4.72 -5.68
CA TRP A 196 -5.67 5.70 -6.70
C TRP A 196 -5.81 5.00 -8.05
N GLU A 197 -6.92 5.27 -8.72
CA GLU A 197 -7.12 4.89 -10.11
C GLU A 197 -6.71 6.07 -10.98
N LEU A 198 -5.66 5.89 -11.77
CA LEU A 198 -5.14 6.97 -12.61
C LEU A 198 -5.96 7.01 -13.89
N THR A 199 -6.72 8.09 -14.07
CA THR A 199 -7.68 8.23 -15.18
C THR A 199 -7.10 9.05 -16.33
N GLY A 200 -7.73 8.97 -17.51
CA GLY A 200 -7.21 9.58 -18.73
C GLY A 200 -6.25 8.65 -19.48
N SER A 201 -5.36 9.21 -20.30
CA SER A 201 -4.42 8.44 -21.13
C SER A 201 -3.01 9.07 -21.09
N GLY A 202 -2.02 8.29 -21.51
CA GLY A 202 -0.61 8.73 -21.56
C GLY A 202 0.16 8.47 -20.27
N MET A 203 1.37 9.04 -20.22
CA MET A 203 2.28 8.86 -19.08
C MET A 203 1.82 9.66 -17.87
N GLU A 204 2.03 9.13 -16.68
CA GLU A 204 1.78 9.79 -15.41
C GLU A 204 2.95 9.53 -14.46
N ARG A 205 3.46 10.58 -13.84
CA ARG A 205 4.54 10.50 -12.86
C ARG A 205 3.97 10.63 -11.46
N VAL A 206 4.21 9.62 -10.64
CA VAL A 206 3.91 9.65 -9.21
C VAL A 206 5.19 9.94 -8.46
N VAL A 207 5.14 10.89 -7.53
CA VAL A 207 6.30 11.28 -6.70
C VAL A 207 5.92 11.20 -5.24
N LEU A 208 6.72 10.48 -4.45
CA LEU A 208 6.66 10.50 -2.99
C LEU A 208 7.91 11.19 -2.45
N VAL A 209 7.71 12.19 -1.59
CA VAL A 209 8.74 13.01 -0.97
C VAL A 209 8.76 12.73 0.53
N MET A 210 9.94 12.49 1.08
CA MET A 210 10.17 12.29 2.53
C MET A 210 11.18 13.33 3.03
N SER A 211 10.86 14.03 4.12
CA SER A 211 11.65 15.15 4.62
C SER A 211 11.77 15.17 6.15
N ASP A 212 12.77 15.88 6.64
CA ASP A 212 12.98 16.09 8.08
C ASP A 212 12.15 17.24 8.64
N GLU A 213 11.75 18.18 7.79
CA GLU A 213 10.96 19.37 8.12
C GLU A 213 9.64 19.38 7.33
N PRO A 214 8.54 19.89 7.90
CA PRO A 214 7.27 19.95 7.21
C PRO A 214 7.31 20.99 6.09
N PHE A 215 6.65 20.70 4.97
CA PHE A 215 6.47 21.61 3.85
C PHE A 215 5.00 21.65 3.39
N THR A 216 4.59 22.69 2.65
CA THR A 216 3.19 22.82 2.23
C THR A 216 2.91 21.99 0.97
N VAL A 217 1.71 21.40 0.89
CA VAL A 217 1.25 20.69 -0.31
C VAL A 217 1.22 21.63 -1.52
N GLU A 218 0.86 22.90 -1.32
CA GLU A 218 0.91 23.93 -2.36
C GLU A 218 2.33 24.11 -2.92
N SER A 219 3.37 24.14 -2.07
CA SER A 219 4.76 24.26 -2.54
C SER A 219 5.21 23.05 -3.36
N LEU A 220 4.71 21.84 -3.02
CA LEU A 220 4.96 20.62 -3.77
C LEU A 220 4.26 20.64 -5.14
N VAL A 221 3.00 21.06 -5.18
CA VAL A 221 2.23 21.20 -6.43
C VAL A 221 2.91 22.21 -7.36
N ASP A 222 3.31 23.35 -6.83
CA ASP A 222 4.01 24.38 -7.60
C ASP A 222 5.38 23.89 -8.12
N ALA A 223 6.11 23.13 -7.30
CA ALA A 223 7.37 22.52 -7.71
C ALA A 223 7.18 21.48 -8.83
N ALA A 224 6.13 20.66 -8.74
CA ALA A 224 5.74 19.71 -9.78
C ALA A 224 5.40 20.40 -11.10
N ARG A 225 4.60 21.48 -11.06
CA ARG A 225 4.27 22.29 -12.26
C ARG A 225 5.52 22.89 -12.89
N ARG A 226 6.43 23.45 -12.09
CA ARG A 226 7.70 24.00 -12.60
C ARG A 226 8.59 22.92 -13.22
N ALA A 227 8.66 21.73 -12.61
CA ALA A 227 9.42 20.61 -13.14
C ALA A 227 8.85 20.12 -14.49
N PHE A 228 7.52 20.04 -14.63
CA PHE A 228 6.85 19.70 -15.89
C PHE A 228 7.14 20.73 -17.00
N THR A 229 7.01 22.03 -16.69
CA THR A 229 7.35 23.10 -17.63
C THR A 229 8.82 23.06 -18.04
N SER A 230 9.72 22.82 -17.09
CA SER A 230 11.18 22.71 -17.36
C SER A 230 11.52 21.49 -18.22
N ALA A 231 10.70 20.43 -18.13
CA ALA A 231 10.77 19.27 -18.98
C ALA A 231 10.07 19.45 -20.34
N HIS A 232 9.62 20.67 -20.68
CA HIS A 232 8.91 21.00 -21.92
C HIS A 232 7.63 20.18 -22.13
N GLY A 233 6.93 19.85 -21.02
CA GLY A 233 5.72 19.05 -21.05
C GLY A 233 5.92 17.54 -21.16
N ASP A 234 7.16 17.06 -21.01
CA ASP A 234 7.49 15.64 -21.03
C ASP A 234 7.62 15.09 -19.59
N VAL A 235 6.63 14.28 -19.19
CA VAL A 235 6.55 13.67 -17.86
C VAL A 235 7.74 12.74 -17.58
N GLU A 236 8.26 12.05 -18.60
CA GLU A 236 9.39 11.12 -18.43
C GLU A 236 10.70 11.86 -18.15
N ARG A 237 10.81 13.10 -18.63
CA ARG A 237 12.01 13.95 -18.47
C ARG A 237 11.97 14.89 -17.27
N MET A 238 10.91 14.84 -16.46
CA MET A 238 10.85 15.62 -15.24
C MET A 238 12.00 15.26 -14.29
N THR A 239 12.65 16.30 -13.77
CA THR A 239 13.71 16.19 -12.77
C THR A 239 13.12 16.20 -11.36
N SER A 240 13.97 16.04 -10.34
CA SER A 240 13.56 16.15 -8.94
C SER A 240 12.86 17.48 -8.68
N LEU A 241 11.81 17.42 -7.86
CA LEU A 241 11.00 18.57 -7.51
C LEU A 241 11.80 19.50 -6.59
N ALA A 242 11.67 20.81 -6.74
CA ALA A 242 12.37 21.78 -5.90
C ALA A 242 11.69 21.93 -4.52
N VAL A 243 11.69 20.85 -3.73
CA VAL A 243 11.19 20.74 -2.34
C VAL A 243 12.22 20.01 -1.47
N PRO A 244 12.26 20.28 -0.15
CA PRO A 244 13.19 19.58 0.74
C PRO A 244 12.85 18.10 0.87
N GLY A 245 13.88 17.25 0.93
CA GLY A 245 13.72 15.83 1.21
C GLY A 245 14.17 14.89 0.09
N GLU A 246 14.24 13.61 0.42
CA GLU A 246 14.44 12.53 -0.53
C GLU A 246 13.17 12.30 -1.35
N GLN A 247 13.33 11.96 -2.63
CA GLN A 247 12.21 11.80 -3.55
C GLN A 247 12.33 10.48 -4.29
N THR A 248 11.25 9.73 -4.32
CA THR A 248 11.11 8.56 -5.19
C THR A 248 10.06 8.87 -6.25
N HIS A 249 10.42 8.59 -7.50
CA HIS A 249 9.62 8.89 -8.67
C HIS A 249 9.29 7.59 -9.39
N TRP A 250 8.04 7.41 -9.80
CA TRP A 250 7.60 6.32 -10.67
C TRP A 250 6.93 6.92 -11.90
N VAL A 251 7.16 6.28 -13.04
CA VAL A 251 6.45 6.62 -14.28
C VAL A 251 5.52 5.46 -14.62
N LEU A 252 4.26 5.79 -14.87
CA LEU A 252 3.21 4.84 -15.17
C LEU A 252 2.59 5.19 -16.52
N LEU A 253 2.33 4.20 -17.35
CA LEU A 253 1.60 4.37 -18.61
C LEU A 253 0.14 3.99 -18.39
N LYS A 254 -0.76 4.97 -18.46
CA LYS A 254 -2.21 4.73 -18.38
C LYS A 254 -2.72 3.95 -19.60
N PRO A 255 -3.77 3.14 -19.42
CA PRO A 255 -4.35 2.33 -20.49
C PRO A 255 -4.98 3.17 -21.62
#